data_AF-A0A9D5W960-F1
#
_entry.id   AF-A0A9D5W960-F1
#
_cell.length_a   1.000
_cell.length_b   1.000
_cell.length_c   1.000
_cell.angle_alpha   90.00
_cell.angle_beta   90.00
_cell.angle_gamma   90.00
#
_symmetry.space_group_name_H-M   'P 1'
#
loop_
_entity.id
_entity.type
_entity.pdbx_description
1 polymer ?
#
loop_
_entity_poly.entity_id
_entity_poly.type
_entity_poly.pdbx_seq_one_letter_code
_entity_poly.pdbx_strand_id
1 'polypeptide(L)'
;MVVKTMKDFMGMATKFVDMNKGQWDHTAWMNFISESKKMGIDMCDDTKTCAGAVLEAMKKYYVTMMGTDSMANVMSEAADSTLKFLKNPKAVASKNEWETYMNSMKEKGIKMSEESQNYLKAMMEATKEFANVAKIGV
;
A
#
# COMPACT_ATOMS: atom_id res chain seq x y z
N MET A 1 19.82 -6.05 11.90
CA MET A 1 19.60 -6.17 10.44
C MET A 1 18.27 -5.51 10.16
N VAL A 2 18.26 -4.34 9.51
CA VAL A 2 17.02 -3.66 9.20
C VAL A 2 16.41 -4.37 7.99
N VAL A 3 15.23 -4.95 8.17
CA VAL A 3 14.59 -5.78 7.16
C VAL A 3 13.99 -4.88 6.10
N LYS A 4 14.45 -5.03 4.85
CA LYS A 4 14.02 -4.25 3.69
C LYS A 4 12.88 -5.00 2.98
N THR A 5 11.72 -5.13 3.62
CA THR A 5 10.58 -5.80 2.97
C THR A 5 9.50 -4.82 2.56
N MET A 6 8.83 -5.14 1.46
CA MET A 6 7.63 -4.43 1.02
C MET A 6 6.55 -4.47 2.11
N LYS A 7 6.47 -5.57 2.88
CA LYS A 7 5.55 -5.72 4.01
C LYS A 7 5.75 -4.65 5.07
N ASP A 8 7.01 -4.39 5.46
CA ASP A 8 7.32 -3.40 6.49
C ASP A 8 6.98 -1.99 6.02
N PHE A 9 7.31 -1.64 4.76
CA PHE A 9 6.96 -0.34 4.20
C PHE A 9 5.43 -0.16 4.11
N MET A 10 4.70 -1.17 3.64
CA MET A 10 3.23 -1.12 3.58
C MET A 10 2.61 -0.94 4.97
N GLY A 11 3.16 -1.61 5.98
CA GLY A 11 2.75 -1.46 7.37
C GLY A 11 2.99 -0.04 7.89
N MET A 12 4.16 0.54 7.62
CA MET A 12 4.48 1.92 7.98
C MET A 12 3.60 2.94 7.25
N ALA A 13 3.40 2.78 5.95
CA ALA A 13 2.59 3.65 5.11
C ALA A 13 1.11 3.63 5.54
N THR A 14 0.57 2.45 5.85
CA THR A 14 -0.80 2.30 6.35
C THR A 14 -0.97 2.99 7.71
N LYS A 15 -0.02 2.78 8.64
CA LYS A 15 -0.01 3.48 9.94
C LYS A 15 0.09 4.99 9.79
N PHE A 16 0.93 5.46 8.87
CA PHE A 16 1.08 6.89 8.61
C PHE A 16 -0.23 7.52 8.14
N VAL A 17 -0.91 6.91 7.17
CA VAL A 17 -2.21 7.40 6.66
C VAL A 17 -3.26 7.40 7.77
N ASP A 18 -3.33 6.33 8.56
CA ASP A 18 -4.28 6.18 9.66
C ASP A 18 -4.06 7.22 10.77
N MET A 19 -2.83 7.36 11.27
CA MET A 19 -2.47 8.34 12.30
C MET A 19 -2.73 9.79 11.88
N ASN A 20 -2.58 10.07 10.58
CA ASN A 20 -2.83 11.39 10.00
C ASN A 20 -4.27 11.54 9.46
N LYS A 21 -5.13 10.53 9.61
CA LYS A 21 -6.50 10.51 9.07
C LYS A 21 -6.58 10.88 7.58
N GLY A 22 -5.58 10.46 6.81
CA GLY A 22 -5.44 10.80 5.39
C GLY A 22 -5.04 12.26 5.11
N GLN A 23 -4.58 13.02 6.09
CA GLN A 23 -4.18 14.43 5.94
C GLN A 23 -2.84 14.69 6.63
N TRP A 24 -1.80 15.02 5.85
CA TRP A 24 -0.48 15.32 6.38
C TRP A 24 0.08 16.61 5.77
N ASP A 25 0.90 17.31 6.55
CA ASP A 25 1.62 18.49 6.11
C ASP A 25 3.04 18.12 5.62
N HIS A 26 3.83 19.13 5.26
CA HIS A 26 5.21 18.93 4.85
C HIS A 26 6.07 18.31 5.97
N THR A 27 5.81 18.65 7.23
CA THR A 27 6.57 18.14 8.38
C THR A 27 6.35 16.64 8.56
N ALA A 28 5.10 16.20 8.57
CA ALA A 28 4.73 14.80 8.66
C ALA A 28 5.28 14.00 7.48
N TRP A 29 5.25 14.56 6.27
CA TRP A 29 5.90 13.98 5.10
C TRP A 29 7.41 13.78 5.31
N MET A 30 8.13 14.81 5.75
CA MET A 30 9.57 14.71 5.98
C MET A 30 9.93 13.69 7.07
N ASN A 31 9.08 13.56 8.11
CA ASN A 31 9.24 12.53 9.12
C ASN A 31 9.06 11.12 8.54
N PHE A 32 8.04 10.91 7.70
CA PHE A 32 7.85 9.63 7.00
C PHE A 32 9.06 9.23 6.14
N ILE A 33 9.65 10.20 5.42
CA ILE A 33 10.88 9.98 4.65
C ILE A 33 12.04 9.59 5.56
N SER A 34 12.18 10.26 6.70
CA SER A 34 13.23 9.96 7.69
C SER A 34 13.10 8.53 8.24
N GLU A 35 11.88 8.11 8.62
CA GLU A 35 11.61 6.74 9.07
C GLU A 35 11.87 5.71 7.97
N SER A 36 11.46 6.00 6.72
CA SER A 36 11.76 5.14 5.56
C SER A 36 13.27 4.96 5.35
N LYS A 37 14.07 6.02 5.54
CA LYS A 37 15.53 5.93 5.48
C LYS A 37 16.10 5.08 6.61
N LYS A 38 15.56 5.19 7.83
CA LYS A 38 15.95 4.33 8.97
C LYS A 38 15.65 2.85 8.69
N MET A 39 14.66 2.57 7.83
CA MET A 39 14.37 1.22 7.33
C MET A 39 15.35 0.73 6.25
N GLY A 40 16.38 1.51 5.91
CA GLY A 40 17.35 1.16 4.86
C GLY A 40 16.83 1.37 3.44
N ILE A 41 15.76 2.16 3.27
CA ILE A 41 15.24 2.54 1.95
C ILE A 41 15.96 3.80 1.49
N ASP A 42 16.56 3.75 0.30
CA ASP A 42 17.16 4.93 -0.32
C ASP A 42 16.07 5.84 -0.89
N MET A 43 15.80 6.93 -0.18
CA MET A 43 14.79 7.93 -0.55
C MET A 43 15.40 9.02 -1.43
N CYS A 44 15.81 8.66 -2.65
CA CYS A 44 16.09 9.61 -3.73
C CYS A 44 14.78 10.24 -4.24
N ASP A 45 14.86 11.20 -5.17
CA ASP A 45 13.67 11.94 -5.61
C ASP A 45 12.63 11.06 -6.30
N ASP A 46 13.06 10.05 -7.06
CA ASP A 46 12.16 9.06 -7.66
C ASP A 46 11.49 8.19 -6.59
N THR A 47 12.26 7.69 -5.63
CA THR A 47 11.72 6.89 -4.51
C THR A 47 10.73 7.70 -3.67
N LYS A 48 11.03 8.98 -3.40
CA LYS A 48 10.11 9.89 -2.70
C LYS A 48 8.82 10.08 -3.48
N THR A 49 8.92 10.30 -4.79
CA THR A 49 7.75 10.47 -5.67
C THR A 49 6.86 9.24 -5.63
N CYS A 50 7.45 8.04 -5.77
CA CYS A 50 6.71 6.79 -5.70
C CYS A 50 6.09 6.55 -4.32
N ALA A 51 6.83 6.85 -3.23
CA ALA A 51 6.29 6.74 -1.88
C ALA A 51 5.10 7.68 -1.65
N GLY A 52 5.18 8.91 -2.16
CA GLY A 52 4.06 9.85 -2.12
C GLY A 52 2.83 9.34 -2.88
N ALA A 53 3.04 8.74 -4.05
CA ALA A 53 1.96 8.11 -4.82
C ALA A 53 1.29 6.96 -4.05
N VAL A 54 2.07 6.13 -3.34
CA VAL A 54 1.52 5.08 -2.45
C VAL A 54 0.65 5.70 -1.35
N LEU A 55 1.14 6.73 -0.66
CA LEU A 55 0.38 7.38 0.42
C LEU A 55 -0.91 8.03 -0.07
N GLU A 56 -0.89 8.70 -1.22
CA GLU A 56 -2.09 9.30 -1.81
C GLU A 56 -3.10 8.24 -2.27
N ALA A 57 -2.65 7.11 -2.82
CA ALA A 57 -3.53 6.00 -3.15
C ALA A 57 -4.15 5.37 -1.88
N MET A 58 -3.32 5.19 -0.84
CA MET A 58 -3.78 4.70 0.47
C MET A 58 -4.80 5.64 1.12
N LYS A 59 -4.57 6.95 1.04
CA LYS A 59 -5.50 7.97 1.54
C LYS A 59 -6.87 7.87 0.87
N LYS A 60 -6.92 7.72 -0.47
CA LYS A 60 -8.19 7.55 -1.19
C LYS A 60 -8.93 6.32 -0.68
N TYR A 61 -8.23 5.20 -0.55
CA TYR A 61 -8.81 3.98 0.01
C TYR A 61 -9.30 4.17 1.45
N TYR A 62 -8.48 4.78 2.31
CA TYR A 62 -8.83 5.09 3.70
C TYR A 62 -10.10 5.93 3.80
N VAL A 63 -10.19 7.04 3.05
CA VAL A 63 -11.35 7.94 3.09
C VAL A 63 -12.63 7.25 2.62
N THR A 64 -12.55 6.40 1.60
CA THR A 64 -13.71 5.65 1.09
C THR A 64 -14.11 4.50 2.00
N MET A 65 -13.17 3.89 2.74
CA MET A 65 -13.42 2.74 3.63
C MET A 65 -13.82 3.11 5.07
N MET A 66 -13.70 4.38 5.48
CA MET A 66 -14.04 4.88 6.82
C MET A 66 -15.48 4.58 7.31
N GLY A 67 -16.34 3.97 6.48
CA GLY A 67 -17.67 3.50 6.87
C GLY A 67 -17.78 2.01 7.26
N THR A 68 -16.76 1.18 7.05
CA THR A 68 -16.97 -0.30 7.08
C THR A 68 -15.92 -1.14 7.80
N ASP A 69 -14.65 -0.73 7.90
CA ASP A 69 -13.60 -1.34 8.74
C ASP A 69 -12.29 -0.54 8.55
N SER A 70 -11.37 -0.55 9.53
CA SER A 70 -10.11 0.19 9.37
C SER A 70 -9.26 -0.42 8.25
N MET A 71 -8.65 0.43 7.43
CA MET A 71 -7.73 0.02 6.36
C MET A 71 -6.58 -0.85 6.90
N ALA A 72 -6.13 -0.61 8.13
CA ALA A 72 -5.08 -1.38 8.77
C ALA A 72 -5.49 -2.85 8.99
N ASN A 73 -6.75 -3.11 9.38
CA ASN A 73 -7.25 -4.47 9.56
C ASN A 73 -7.31 -5.20 8.22
N VAL A 74 -7.89 -4.57 7.20
CA VAL A 74 -7.97 -5.12 5.85
C VAL A 74 -6.58 -5.45 5.30
N MET A 75 -5.63 -4.52 5.41
CA MET A 75 -4.28 -4.72 4.88
C MET A 75 -3.47 -5.74 5.69
N SER A 76 -3.72 -5.87 7.00
CA SER A 76 -3.08 -6.89 7.85
C SER A 76 -3.60 -8.29 7.51
N GLU A 77 -4.92 -8.47 7.44
CA GLU A 77 -5.56 -9.74 7.10
C GLU A 77 -5.28 -10.14 5.64
N ALA A 78 -5.14 -9.16 4.75
CA ALA A 78 -4.81 -9.37 3.35
C ALA A 78 -3.32 -9.47 3.06
N ALA A 79 -2.42 -9.17 4.02
CA ALA A 79 -1.01 -8.93 3.76
C ALA A 79 -0.35 -10.02 2.90
N ASP A 80 -0.60 -11.30 3.20
CA ASP A 80 0.00 -12.42 2.46
C ASP A 80 -0.62 -12.59 1.05
N SER A 81 -1.94 -12.37 0.91
CA SER A 81 -2.61 -12.33 -0.40
C SER A 81 -2.08 -11.18 -1.25
N THR A 82 -1.89 -10.01 -0.63
CA THR A 82 -1.37 -8.79 -1.25
C THR A 82 0.07 -8.97 -1.72
N LEU A 83 0.95 -9.54 -0.88
CA LEU A 83 2.33 -9.82 -1.28
C LEU A 83 2.38 -10.87 -2.40
N LYS A 84 1.60 -11.95 -2.31
CA LYS A 84 1.52 -12.96 -3.37
C LYS A 84 1.04 -12.34 -4.69
N PHE A 85 0.05 -11.45 -4.64
CA PHE A 85 -0.42 -10.70 -5.78
C PHE A 85 0.68 -9.81 -6.36
N LEU A 86 1.35 -9.02 -5.53
CA LEU A 86 2.40 -8.09 -5.98
C LEU A 86 3.66 -8.80 -6.53
N LYS A 87 3.95 -10.04 -6.09
CA LYS A 87 5.01 -10.89 -6.67
C LYS A 87 4.79 -11.23 -8.14
N ASN A 88 3.54 -11.21 -8.61
CA ASN A 88 3.25 -11.47 -10.01
C ASN A 88 3.45 -10.17 -10.82
N PRO A 89 4.42 -10.11 -11.76
CA PRO A 89 4.68 -8.92 -12.55
C PRO A 89 3.53 -8.53 -13.48
N LYS A 90 2.51 -9.38 -13.65
CA LYS A 90 1.29 -9.07 -14.43
C LYS A 90 0.03 -8.97 -13.57
N ALA A 91 0.12 -9.11 -12.26
CA ALA A 91 -1.05 -9.25 -11.39
C ALA A 91 -2.08 -8.12 -11.56
N VAL A 92 -1.62 -6.87 -11.59
CA VAL A 92 -2.53 -5.71 -11.69
C VAL A 92 -3.11 -5.49 -13.08
N ALA A 93 -2.38 -5.92 -14.12
CA ALA A 93 -2.82 -5.84 -15.52
C ALA A 93 -3.66 -7.05 -15.96
N SER A 94 -3.63 -8.15 -15.20
CA SER A 94 -4.35 -9.39 -15.49
C SER A 94 -5.70 -9.40 -14.79
N LYS A 95 -6.78 -9.42 -15.59
CA LYS A 95 -8.15 -9.53 -15.08
C LYS A 95 -8.32 -10.76 -14.17
N ASN A 96 -7.77 -11.91 -14.56
CA ASN A 96 -7.89 -13.16 -13.81
C ASN A 96 -7.17 -13.12 -12.45
N GLU A 97 -5.98 -12.50 -12.40
CA GLU A 97 -5.22 -12.37 -11.16
C GLU A 97 -5.90 -11.38 -10.21
N TRP A 98 -6.44 -10.29 -10.75
CA TRP A 98 -7.23 -9.33 -9.99
C TRP A 98 -8.50 -9.96 -9.40
N GLU A 99 -9.25 -10.72 -10.20
CA GLU A 99 -10.43 -11.45 -9.72
C GLU A 99 -10.08 -12.47 -8.64
N THR A 100 -8.97 -13.19 -8.79
CA THR A 100 -8.48 -14.15 -7.78
C THR A 100 -8.15 -13.45 -6.47
N TYR A 101 -7.44 -12.31 -6.54
CA TYR A 101 -7.14 -11.50 -5.37
C TYR A 101 -8.42 -10.99 -4.69
N MET A 102 -9.36 -10.44 -5.45
CA MET A 102 -10.63 -9.94 -4.91
C MET A 102 -11.49 -11.05 -4.29
N ASN A 103 -11.48 -12.26 -4.84
CA ASN A 103 -12.16 -13.40 -4.24
C ASN A 103 -11.54 -13.79 -2.90
N SER A 104 -10.21 -13.75 -2.77
CA SER A 104 -9.55 -14.00 -1.48
C SER A 104 -9.90 -12.96 -0.40
N MET A 105 -10.18 -11.72 -0.81
CA MET A 105 -10.64 -10.66 0.11
C MET A 105 -12.09 -10.94 0.57
N LYS A 106 -12.97 -11.34 -0.36
CA LYS A 106 -14.37 -11.71 -0.05
C LYS A 106 -14.46 -12.90 0.89
N GLU A 107 -13.62 -13.93 0.69
CA GLU A 107 -13.53 -15.10 1.57
C GLU A 107 -13.12 -14.75 3.00
N LYS A 108 -12.34 -13.67 3.17
CA LYS A 108 -11.96 -13.10 4.47
C LYS A 108 -13.05 -12.21 5.08
N GLY A 109 -14.23 -12.13 4.47
CA GLY A 109 -15.35 -11.31 4.94
C GLY A 109 -15.25 -9.83 4.52
N ILE A 110 -14.21 -9.45 3.78
CA ILE A 110 -13.98 -8.06 3.38
C ILE A 110 -14.86 -7.74 2.18
N LYS A 111 -15.89 -6.92 2.40
CA LYS A 111 -16.79 -6.41 1.35
C LYS A 111 -16.36 -5.02 0.91
N MET A 112 -16.20 -4.83 -0.39
CA MET A 112 -15.77 -3.56 -0.98
C MET A 112 -16.69 -3.15 -2.13
N SER A 113 -17.04 -1.87 -2.19
CA SER A 113 -17.67 -1.28 -3.39
C SER A 113 -16.72 -1.35 -4.58
N GLU A 114 -17.25 -1.26 -5.81
CA GLU A 114 -16.43 -1.17 -7.03
C GLU A 114 -15.45 0.02 -6.97
N GLU A 115 -15.88 1.14 -6.38
CA GLU A 115 -15.03 2.30 -6.15
C GLU A 115 -13.84 1.99 -5.23
N SER A 116 -14.10 1.29 -4.11
CA SER A 116 -13.05 0.87 -3.17
C SER A 116 -12.07 -0.11 -3.83
N GLN A 117 -12.57 -0.98 -4.72
CA GLN A 117 -11.73 -1.88 -5.51
C GLN A 117 -10.82 -1.11 -6.47
N ASN A 118 -11.32 -0.06 -7.12
CA ASN A 118 -10.50 0.79 -7.99
C ASN A 118 -9.39 1.53 -7.21
N TYR A 119 -9.67 2.02 -6.00
CA TYR A 119 -8.64 2.62 -5.15
C TYR A 119 -7.61 1.60 -4.68
N LEU A 120 -8.05 0.40 -4.27
CA LEU A 120 -7.17 -0.71 -3.93
C LEU A 120 -6.26 -1.08 -5.11
N LYS A 121 -6.80 -1.11 -6.33
CA LYS A 121 -6.02 -1.38 -7.53
C LYS A 121 -4.94 -0.33 -7.75
N ALA A 122 -5.30 0.95 -7.71
CA ALA A 122 -4.34 2.06 -7.85
C ALA A 122 -3.23 2.01 -6.78
N MET A 123 -3.59 1.64 -5.54
CA MET A 123 -2.63 1.44 -4.46
C MET A 123 -1.66 0.30 -4.77
N MET A 124 -2.13 -0.82 -5.33
CA MET A 124 -1.26 -1.94 -5.73
C MET A 124 -0.30 -1.56 -6.86
N GLU A 125 -0.74 -0.74 -7.82
CA GLU A 125 0.11 -0.24 -8.90
C GLU A 125 1.23 0.64 -8.35
N ALA A 126 0.89 1.64 -7.53
CA ALA A 126 1.86 2.53 -6.90
C ALA A 126 2.85 1.76 -6.01
N THR A 127 2.36 0.76 -5.27
CA THR A 127 3.19 -0.09 -4.40
C THR A 127 4.24 -0.86 -5.20
N LYS A 128 3.83 -1.41 -6.35
CA LYS A 128 4.72 -2.16 -7.22
C LYS A 128 5.76 -1.26 -7.88
N GLU A 129 5.36 -0.07 -8.32
CA GLU A 129 6.28 0.93 -8.87
C GLU A 129 7.32 1.35 -7.83
N PHE A 130 6.88 1.64 -6.60
CA PHE A 130 7.76 1.93 -5.48
C PHE A 130 8.75 0.81 -5.21
N ALA A 131 8.30 -0.46 -5.16
CA ALA A 131 9.17 -1.60 -4.92
C ALA A 131 10.31 -1.70 -5.97
N ASN A 132 9.96 -1.46 -7.24
CA ASN A 132 10.92 -1.47 -8.34
C ASN A 132 11.96 -0.36 -8.21
N VAL A 133 11.54 0.88 -7.98
CA VAL A 133 12.43 2.05 -7.87
C VAL A 133 13.30 1.96 -6.62
N ALA A 134 12.71 1.61 -5.48
CA ALA A 134 13.40 1.45 -4.21
C ALA A 134 14.26 0.18 -4.13
N LYS A 135 14.20 -0.69 -5.15
CA LYS A 135 14.88 -1.99 -5.23
C LYS A 135 14.60 -2.85 -3.99
N ILE A 136 13.34 -2.90 -3.55
CA ILE A 136 12.91 -3.76 -2.43
C ILE A 136 12.17 -4.97 -2.99
N GLY A 137 12.51 -6.14 -2.47
CA GLY A 137 11.86 -7.39 -2.87
C GLY A 137 10.41 -7.41 -2.42
N VAL A 138 9.54 -7.88 -3.32
CA VAL A 138 8.12 -8.13 -3.07
C VAL A 138 7.87 -9.60 -2.86
#